data_AF-A0A4Y9NBD4-F1
#
_entry.id   AF-A0A4Y9NBD4-F1
#
_cell.length_a   1.000
_cell.length_b   1.000
_cell.length_c   1.000
_cell.angle_alpha   90.00
_cell.angle_beta   90.00
_cell.angle_gamma   90.00
#
_symmetry.space_group_name_H-M   'P 1'
#
loop_
_entity.id
_entity.type
_entity.pdbx_description
1 polymer ?
#
loop_
_entity_poly.entity_id
_entity_poly.type
_entity_poly.pdbx_seq_one_letter_code
_entity_poly.pdbx_strand_id
1 'polypeptide(L)'
;MADTGNRTLRLLSLMQSRRNWAGADLARRLGVSVRTLRRDVERLRDLGYPVEAQPGVDGGYRLAPGASLPPLVLDDDEAVALVVGLQAAAQTAVAGMAEASVRALTKVVQVLPVRLRRRADALRAV
;
A
#
# COMPACT_ATOMS: atom_id res chain seq x y z
N MET A 1 -19.33 -9.24 -14.67
CA MET A 1 -17.87 -8.98 -14.72
C MET A 1 -17.42 -7.87 -13.78
N ALA A 2 -18.24 -6.84 -13.49
CA ALA A 2 -17.90 -5.78 -12.52
C ALA A 2 -17.59 -6.28 -11.09
N ASP A 3 -18.20 -7.41 -10.69
CA ASP A 3 -18.05 -8.00 -9.36
C ASP A 3 -16.63 -8.53 -9.08
N THR A 4 -15.94 -9.06 -10.09
CA THR A 4 -14.63 -9.68 -9.88
C THR A 4 -13.53 -8.65 -9.62
N GLY A 5 -13.57 -7.50 -10.31
CA GLY A 5 -12.62 -6.40 -10.07
C GLY A 5 -12.80 -5.81 -8.66
N ASN A 6 -14.05 -5.59 -8.26
CA ASN A 6 -14.37 -5.14 -6.90
C ASN A 6 -13.87 -6.15 -5.86
N ARG A 7 -14.09 -7.44 -6.09
CA ARG A 7 -13.63 -8.50 -5.18
C ARG A 7 -12.11 -8.58 -5.07
N THR A 8 -11.37 -8.42 -6.18
CA THR A 8 -9.90 -8.38 -6.15
C THR A 8 -9.38 -7.18 -5.34
N LEU A 9 -9.97 -6.00 -5.53
CA LEU A 9 -9.61 -4.82 -4.73
C LEU A 9 -9.96 -5.00 -3.24
N ARG A 10 -11.09 -5.63 -2.95
CA ARG A 10 -11.52 -5.93 -1.58
C ARG A 10 -10.61 -6.96 -0.91
N LEU A 11 -10.18 -7.99 -1.64
CA LEU A 11 -9.17 -8.96 -1.18
C LEU A 11 -7.86 -8.23 -0.85
N LEU A 12 -7.38 -7.36 -1.72
CA LEU A 12 -6.17 -6.58 -1.51
C LEU A 12 -6.26 -5.69 -0.25
N SER A 13 -7.36 -4.96 -0.09
CA SER A 13 -7.61 -4.12 1.08
C SER A 13 -7.62 -4.94 2.38
N LEU A 14 -8.25 -6.12 2.38
CA LEU A 14 -8.20 -7.03 3.53
C LEU A 14 -6.76 -7.45 3.84
N MET A 15 -5.98 -7.86 2.83
CA MET A 15 -4.59 -8.29 3.01
C MET A 15 -3.66 -7.19 3.51
N GLN A 16 -3.97 -5.92 3.26
CA GLN A 16 -3.21 -4.77 3.78
C GLN A 16 -3.56 -4.44 5.24
N SER A 17 -4.78 -4.75 5.68
CA SER A 17 -5.24 -4.43 7.04
C SER A 17 -4.56 -5.25 8.16
N ARG A 18 -4.05 -6.44 7.84
CA ARG A 18 -3.34 -7.29 8.81
C ARG A 18 -2.29 -8.15 8.11
N ARG A 19 -1.18 -8.39 8.81
CA ARG A 19 -0.01 -9.10 8.28
C ARG A 19 -0.35 -10.51 7.80
N ASN A 20 -1.16 -11.27 8.52
CA ASN A 20 -1.51 -12.66 8.16
C ASN A 20 -3.02 -12.87 8.20
N TRP A 21 -3.56 -13.65 7.25
CA TRP A 21 -4.95 -14.07 7.24
C TRP A 21 -5.08 -15.59 7.15
N ALA A 22 -5.87 -16.20 8.03
CA ALA A 22 -6.36 -17.55 7.81
C ALA A 22 -7.21 -17.60 6.52
N GLY A 23 -6.99 -18.61 5.67
CA GLY A 23 -7.69 -18.72 4.38
C GLY A 23 -9.21 -18.82 4.53
N ALA A 24 -9.68 -19.53 5.56
CA ALA A 24 -11.12 -19.67 5.85
C ALA A 24 -11.76 -18.32 6.25
N ASP A 25 -11.07 -17.48 7.01
CA ASP A 25 -11.58 -16.17 7.41
C ASP A 25 -11.65 -15.20 6.23
N LEU A 26 -10.64 -15.22 5.37
CA LEU A 26 -10.59 -14.42 4.15
C LEU A 26 -11.76 -14.77 3.23
N ALA A 27 -11.98 -16.07 3.01
CA ALA A 27 -13.07 -16.60 2.22
C ALA A 27 -14.44 -16.17 2.78
N ARG A 28 -14.62 -16.30 4.11
CA ARG A 28 -15.85 -15.90 4.80
C ARG A 28 -16.14 -14.41 4.65
N ARG A 29 -15.15 -13.55 4.83
CA ARG A 29 -15.32 -12.08 4.72
C ARG A 29 -15.56 -11.60 3.30
N LEU A 30 -15.01 -12.30 2.31
CA LEU A 30 -15.27 -12.03 0.90
C LEU A 30 -16.58 -12.66 0.41
N GLY A 31 -17.23 -13.50 1.22
CA GLY A 31 -18.46 -14.21 0.84
C GLY A 31 -18.23 -15.25 -0.26
N VAL A 32 -17.04 -15.85 -0.33
CA VAL A 32 -16.67 -16.79 -1.39
C VAL A 32 -16.14 -18.11 -0.84
N SER A 33 -16.07 -19.13 -1.70
CA SER A 33 -15.42 -20.40 -1.36
C SER A 33 -13.91 -20.26 -1.25
N VAL A 34 -13.26 -21.16 -0.50
CA VAL A 34 -11.78 -21.24 -0.42
C VAL A 34 -11.15 -21.49 -1.81
N ARG A 35 -11.84 -22.22 -2.70
CA ARG A 35 -11.41 -22.44 -4.09
C ARG A 35 -11.40 -21.12 -4.88
N THR A 36 -12.42 -20.29 -4.68
CA THR A 36 -12.51 -18.96 -5.33
C THR A 36 -11.45 -18.02 -4.78
N LEU A 37 -11.23 -18.02 -3.46
CA LEU A 37 -10.17 -17.24 -2.82
C LEU A 37 -8.79 -17.58 -3.42
N ARG A 38 -8.48 -18.87 -3.61
CA ARG A 38 -7.22 -19.30 -4.25
C ARG A 38 -7.03 -18.67 -5.63
N ARG A 39 -8.08 -18.67 -6.45
CA ARG A 39 -8.06 -18.04 -7.79
C ARG A 39 -7.90 -16.52 -7.72
N ASP A 40 -8.57 -15.86 -6.77
CA ASP A 40 -8.45 -14.41 -6.61
C ASP A 40 -7.04 -14.01 -6.10
N VAL A 41 -6.41 -14.87 -5.27
CA VAL A 41 -5.01 -14.72 -4.85
C VAL A 41 -4.04 -14.91 -6.00
N GLU A 42 -4.23 -15.93 -6.84
CA GLU A 42 -3.43 -16.11 -8.07
C GLU A 42 -3.54 -14.88 -8.97
N ARG A 43 -4.74 -14.33 -9.15
CA ARG A 43 -4.93 -13.10 -9.90
C ARG A 43 -4.18 -11.90 -9.30
N LEU A 44 -4.12 -11.76 -7.98
CA LEU A 44 -3.29 -10.72 -7.36
C LEU A 44 -1.80 -10.93 -7.64
N ARG A 45 -1.32 -12.17 -7.66
CA ARG A 45 0.07 -12.50 -8.02
C ARG A 45 0.37 -12.14 -9.47
N ASP A 46 -0.53 -12.45 -10.39
CA ASP A 46 -0.42 -12.08 -11.81
C ASP A 46 -0.36 -10.56 -12.01
N LEU A 47 -1.03 -9.80 -11.13
CA LEU A 47 -1.00 -8.34 -11.09
C LEU A 47 0.25 -7.77 -10.38
N GLY A 48 1.20 -8.60 -9.96
CA GLY A 48 2.46 -8.19 -9.35
C GLY A 48 2.41 -7.98 -7.83
N TYR A 49 1.33 -8.36 -7.15
CA TYR A 49 1.26 -8.31 -5.69
C TYR A 49 1.89 -9.57 -5.08
N PRO A 50 2.92 -9.43 -4.22
CA PRO A 50 3.62 -10.59 -3.67
C PRO A 50 2.79 -11.22 -2.55
N VAL A 51 1.94 -12.19 -2.90
CA VAL A 51 1.14 -12.93 -1.92
C VAL A 51 1.81 -14.26 -1.58
N GLU A 52 2.17 -14.44 -0.32
CA GLU A 52 2.69 -15.71 0.20
C GLU A 52 1.55 -16.55 0.79
N ALA A 53 1.62 -17.86 0.57
CA ALA A 53 0.73 -18.83 1.21
C ALA A 53 1.54 -19.61 2.25
N GLN A 54 1.03 -19.68 3.47
CA GLN A 54 1.64 -20.45 4.56
C GLN A 54 0.87 -21.77 4.70
N PRO A 55 1.51 -22.94 4.49
CA PRO A 55 0.83 -24.24 4.65
C PRO A 55 0.59 -24.57 6.13
N GLY A 56 -0.43 -25.39 6.41
CA GLY A 56 -0.77 -25.87 7.77
C GLY A 56 -2.26 -25.71 8.13
N VAL A 57 -2.64 -26.20 9.31
CA VAL A 57 -4.00 -26.09 9.88
C VAL A 57 -4.42 -24.65 10.18
N ASP A 58 -3.47 -23.81 10.60
CA ASP A 58 -3.61 -22.34 10.69
C ASP A 58 -3.07 -21.63 9.43
N GLY A 59 -2.94 -22.37 8.34
CA GLY A 59 -2.40 -21.90 7.08
C GLY A 59 -3.21 -20.75 6.48
N GLY A 60 -2.51 -19.84 5.81
CA GLY A 60 -3.07 -18.54 5.49
C GLY A 60 -2.38 -17.83 4.34
N TYR A 61 -2.84 -16.61 4.09
CA TYR A 61 -2.28 -15.71 3.10
C TYR A 61 -1.70 -14.48 3.79
N ARG A 62 -0.55 -14.02 3.32
CA ARG A 62 0.01 -12.72 3.67
C ARG A 62 0.51 -11.99 2.45
N LEU A 63 0.48 -10.67 2.52
CA LEU A 63 1.19 -9.83 1.57
C LEU A 63 2.65 -9.74 2.05
N ALA A 64 3.59 -10.24 1.24
CA ALA A 64 5.00 -10.21 1.59
C ALA A 64 5.53 -8.76 1.56
N PRO A 65 6.43 -8.38 2.47
CA PRO A 65 7.19 -7.15 2.32
C PRO A 65 8.09 -7.29 1.09
N GLY A 66 8.08 -6.34 0.15
CA GLY A 66 9.23 -6.18 -0.76
C GLY A 66 9.02 -5.87 -2.24
N ALA A 67 7.80 -5.77 -2.80
CA ALA A 67 7.66 -5.38 -4.22
C ALA A 67 7.49 -3.87 -4.41
N SER A 68 6.76 -3.22 -3.49
CA SER A 68 6.51 -1.78 -3.44
C SER A 68 5.83 -1.46 -2.12
N LEU A 69 5.88 -0.19 -1.72
CA LEU A 69 5.13 0.30 -0.59
C LEU A 69 3.62 0.22 -0.96
N PRO A 70 2.78 -0.52 -0.20
CA PRO A 70 1.34 -0.57 -0.48
C PRO A 70 0.72 0.83 -0.35
N PRO A 71 -0.48 1.08 -0.92
CA PRO A 71 -1.19 2.34 -0.72
C PRO A 71 -1.30 2.66 0.78
N LEU A 72 -0.66 3.76 1.18
CA LEU A 72 -0.70 4.25 2.54
C LEU A 72 -1.93 5.16 2.70
N VAL A 73 -2.77 4.85 3.67
CA VAL A 73 -3.76 5.80 4.17
C VAL A 73 -3.04 6.64 5.21
N LEU A 74 -2.82 7.91 4.89
CA LEU A 74 -2.18 8.87 5.77
C LEU A 74 -3.22 9.89 6.23
N ASP A 75 -3.17 10.28 7.48
CA ASP A 75 -3.89 11.46 7.96
C ASP A 75 -3.21 12.77 7.52
N ASP A 76 -3.85 13.90 7.83
CA ASP A 76 -3.37 15.23 7.43
C ASP A 76 -1.98 15.55 8.04
N ASP A 77 -1.68 15.11 9.26
CA ASP A 77 -0.40 15.37 9.94
C ASP A 77 0.71 14.43 9.45
N GLU A 78 0.39 13.14 9.26
CA GLU A 78 1.28 12.14 8.66
C GLU A 78 1.69 12.53 7.24
N ALA A 79 0.75 13.06 6.45
CA ALA A 79 1.02 13.52 5.11
C ALA A 79 1.95 14.75 5.09
N VAL A 80 1.77 15.69 6.02
CA VAL A 80 2.67 16.84 6.19
C VAL A 80 4.06 16.39 6.63
N ALA A 81 4.14 15.50 7.62
CA ALA A 81 5.41 14.96 8.11
C ALA A 81 6.19 14.23 7.01
N LEU A 82 5.51 13.46 6.17
CA LEU A 82 6.12 12.78 5.03
C LEU A 82 6.70 13.77 4.02
N VAL A 83 5.97 14.85 3.69
CA VAL A 83 6.47 15.87 2.77
C VAL A 83 7.70 16.57 3.33
N VAL A 84 7.67 17.00 4.59
CA VAL A 84 8.80 17.66 5.25
C VAL A 84 10.02 16.74 5.29
N GLY A 85 9.83 15.47 5.66
CA GLY A 85 10.91 14.48 5.71
C GLY A 85 11.54 14.21 4.34
N LEU A 86 10.73 14.09 3.28
CA LEU A 86 11.21 13.94 1.91
C LEU A 86 11.97 15.17 1.42
N GLN A 87 11.52 16.37 1.78
CA GLN A 87 12.22 17.61 1.44
C GLN A 87 13.58 17.72 2.14
N ALA A 88 13.63 17.41 3.45
CA ALA A 88 14.90 17.38 4.19
C ALA A 88 15.86 16.37 3.59
N ALA A 89 15.38 15.16 3.28
CA ALA A 89 16.18 14.12 2.64
C ALA A 89 16.63 14.47 1.21
N ALA A 90 15.90 15.35 0.51
CA ALA A 90 16.30 15.86 -0.81
C ALA A 90 17.47 16.86 -0.73
N GLN A 91 17.65 17.54 0.41
CA GLN A 91 18.74 18.49 0.65
C GLN A 91 20.01 17.85 1.23
N THR A 92 19.91 16.60 1.71
CA THR A 92 21.05 15.88 2.27
C THR A 92 21.99 15.37 1.18
N ALA A 93 23.31 15.52 1.38
CA ALA A 93 24.36 15.08 0.46
C ALA A 93 24.61 13.54 0.44
N VAL A 94 23.59 12.73 0.72
CA VAL A 94 23.69 11.26 0.65
C VAL A 94 23.43 10.81 -0.79
N ALA A 95 24.41 10.14 -1.39
CA ALA A 95 24.33 9.65 -2.76
C ALA A 95 23.07 8.79 -2.98
N GLY A 96 22.29 9.12 -4.02
CA GLY A 96 21.04 8.42 -4.38
C GLY A 96 19.81 8.81 -3.55
N MET A 97 19.98 9.40 -2.36
CA MET A 97 18.86 9.81 -1.50
C MET A 97 18.15 11.03 -2.06
N ALA A 98 18.91 12.02 -2.56
CA ALA A 98 18.34 13.26 -3.08
C ALA A 98 17.35 13.03 -4.24
N GLU A 99 17.78 12.25 -5.25
CA GLU A 99 16.93 11.92 -6.40
C GLU A 99 15.73 11.04 -6.01
N ALA A 100 15.94 10.06 -5.12
CA ALA A 100 14.85 9.19 -4.65
C ALA A 100 13.78 9.99 -3.89
N SER A 101 14.21 10.93 -3.05
CA SER A 101 13.33 11.83 -2.30
C SER A 101 12.53 12.76 -3.22
N VAL A 102 13.16 13.32 -4.26
CA VAL A 102 12.45 14.14 -5.26
C VAL A 102 11.39 13.31 -5.99
N ARG A 103 11.73 12.08 -6.43
CA ARG A 103 10.75 11.18 -7.07
C ARG A 103 9.60 10.80 -6.14
N ALA A 104 9.88 10.54 -4.88
CA ALA A 104 8.85 10.23 -3.88
C ALA A 104 7.95 11.44 -3.60
N LEU A 105 8.54 12.64 -3.46
CA LEU A 105 7.80 13.88 -3.22
C LEU A 105 6.81 14.17 -4.36
N THR A 106 7.22 13.98 -5.62
CA THR A 106 6.33 14.14 -6.78
C THR A 106 5.11 13.20 -6.69
N LYS A 107 5.30 11.95 -6.26
CA LYS A 107 4.19 11.00 -6.09
C LYS A 107 3.22 11.43 -4.99
N VAL A 108 3.74 11.95 -3.88
CA VAL A 108 2.93 12.41 -2.73
C VAL A 108 2.15 13.68 -3.07
N VAL A 109 2.78 14.67 -3.72
CA VAL A 109 2.14 15.94 -4.09
C VAL A 109 0.97 15.75 -5.06
N GLN A 110 1.03 14.74 -5.94
CA GLN A 110 -0.06 14.42 -6.86
C GLN A 110 -1.35 13.99 -6.17
N VAL A 111 -1.26 13.36 -4.99
CA VAL A 111 -2.41 12.83 -4.24
C VAL A 111 -2.83 13.72 -3.07
N LEU A 112 -2.07 14.79 -2.77
CA LEU A 112 -2.35 15.69 -1.67
C LEU A 112 -3.54 16.64 -1.95
N PRO A 113 -4.49 16.75 -1.01
CA PRO A 113 -5.50 17.80 -1.00
C PRO A 113 -4.88 19.19 -1.13
N VAL A 114 -5.55 20.10 -1.86
CA VAL A 114 -5.05 21.47 -2.14
C VAL A 114 -4.71 22.23 -0.84
N ARG A 115 -5.46 21.98 0.25
CA ARG A 115 -5.21 22.58 1.57
C ARG A 115 -3.84 22.19 2.16
N LEU A 116 -3.43 20.94 1.97
CA LEU A 116 -2.18 20.41 2.52
C LEU A 116 -0.97 20.79 1.66
N ARG A 117 -1.15 20.95 0.34
CA ARG A 117 -0.11 21.51 -0.54
C ARG A 117 0.36 22.88 -0.06
N ARG A 118 -0.57 23.80 0.22
CA ARG A 118 -0.25 25.14 0.72
C ARG A 118 0.50 25.10 2.07
N ARG A 119 0.12 24.18 2.95
CA ARG A 119 0.76 24.01 4.26
C ARG A 119 2.18 23.44 4.13
N ALA A 120 2.39 22.48 3.23
CA ALA A 120 3.69 21.93 2.91
C ALA A 120 4.61 22.96 2.21
N ASP A 121 4.07 23.77 1.30
CA ASP A 121 4.82 24.85 0.63
C ASP A 121 5.20 25.98 1.60
N ALA A 122 4.32 26.30 2.57
CA ALA A 122 4.61 27.30 3.59
C ALA A 122 5.76 26.87 4.51
N LEU A 123 5.86 25.57 4.83
CA LEU A 123 6.97 25.01 5.61
C LEU A 123 8.28 24.92 4.83
N ARG A 124 8.26 25.15 3.50
CA ARG A 124 9.45 25.22 2.63
C ARG A 124 10.20 26.56 2.75
N ALA A 125 9.52 27.60 3.23
CA ALA A 125 10.03 28.97 3.28
C ALA A 125 10.68 29.35 4.62
N VAL A 126 10.80 28.39 5.54
CA VAL A 126 11.44 28.53 6.85
C VAL A 126 12.68 27.64 6.88
#